data_AF-A0A920PK66-F1
#
_entry.id   AF-A0A920PK66-F1
#
_cell.length_a   1.000
_cell.length_b   1.000
_cell.length_c   1.000
_cell.angle_alpha   90.00
_cell.angle_beta   90.00
_cell.angle_gamma   90.00
#
_symmetry.space_group_name_H-M   'P 1'
#
loop_
_entity.id
_entity.type
_entity.pdbx_description
1 polymer ?
#
loop_
_entity_poly.entity_id
_entity_poly.type
_entity_poly.pdbx_seq_one_letter_code
_entity_poly.pdbx_strand_id
1 'polypeptide(L)'
;MITSTHRMLAMSEKTVPGNGVTDSRPVIEQGQAQSKRYIAFDMEQIAVDSGSVISASLFGALAGSAALPFPRESFEETIRASSRGVEPSLKAFDVAFSTAREAQPRFEDTTEKTPVPQYTVRGPELKQRNWQQLMARCPQLPPVVQTMALAGCHKIADFQDVDYVTEYLERLESVVQDDVVHGGADGDTDCRSLRQNILPMLWFMTM
;
A
#
# COMPACT_ATOMS: atom_id res chain seq x y z
N MET A 1 7.75 6.14 -21.79
CA MET A 1 6.86 6.08 -20.64
C MET A 1 7.32 7.10 -19.61
N ILE A 2 6.35 7.80 -19.01
CA ILE A 2 6.55 8.70 -17.87
C ILE A 2 5.67 8.12 -16.76
N THR A 3 6.27 7.81 -15.61
CA THR A 3 5.54 7.20 -14.48
C THR A 3 6.12 7.67 -13.16
N SER A 4 5.34 7.62 -12.09
CA SER A 4 5.82 7.91 -10.74
C SER A 4 6.23 6.61 -10.03
N THR A 5 7.36 6.62 -9.33
CA THR A 5 7.85 5.46 -8.54
C THR A 5 7.20 5.32 -7.17
N HIS A 6 6.37 6.29 -6.77
CA HIS A 6 5.62 6.21 -5.52
C HIS A 6 4.85 4.89 -5.42
N ARG A 7 4.91 4.25 -4.26
CA ARG A 7 4.27 2.95 -4.07
C ARG A 7 2.88 3.13 -3.49
N MET A 8 1.87 2.78 -4.27
CA MET A 8 0.52 2.54 -3.78
C MET A 8 0.21 1.05 -3.84
N LEU A 9 -0.37 0.51 -2.76
CA LEU A 9 -0.78 -0.90 -2.74
C LEU A 9 -1.82 -1.17 -3.82
N ALA A 10 -1.53 -2.11 -4.72
CA ALA A 10 -2.47 -2.54 -5.74
C ALA A 10 -3.65 -3.28 -5.10
N MET A 11 -4.81 -3.32 -5.78
CA MET A 11 -5.99 -4.01 -5.25
C MET A 11 -5.72 -5.50 -4.99
N SER A 12 -4.91 -6.14 -5.84
CA SER A 12 -4.45 -7.52 -5.65
C SER A 12 -3.59 -7.71 -4.40
N GLU A 13 -2.82 -6.70 -4.00
CA GLU A 13 -2.01 -6.74 -2.78
C GLU A 13 -2.88 -6.50 -1.54
N LYS A 14 -3.94 -5.69 -1.66
CA LYS A 14 -4.92 -5.42 -0.60
C LYS A 14 -5.84 -6.62 -0.32
N THR A 15 -6.06 -7.49 -1.29
CA THR A 15 -6.90 -8.68 -1.14
C THR A 15 -6.14 -9.90 -0.60
N VAL A 16 -4.80 -9.88 -0.61
CA VAL A 16 -3.98 -10.92 0.02
C VAL A 16 -3.93 -10.68 1.53
N PRO A 17 -4.38 -11.64 2.35
CA PRO A 17 -4.28 -11.49 3.79
C PRO A 17 -2.81 -11.53 4.25
N GLY A 18 -2.42 -10.60 5.14
CA GLY A 18 -1.03 -10.45 5.60
C GLY A 18 -0.21 -9.49 4.75
N ASN A 19 1.05 -9.83 4.48
CA ASN A 19 1.94 -9.00 3.68
C ASN A 19 1.82 -9.36 2.19
N GLY A 20 0.80 -8.84 1.52
CA GLY A 20 0.53 -9.01 0.09
C GLY A 20 1.44 -8.19 -0.85
N VAL A 21 2.45 -7.54 -0.30
CA VAL A 21 3.32 -6.58 -0.98
C VAL A 21 4.15 -7.30 -2.04
N THR A 22 3.85 -7.06 -3.32
CA THR A 22 4.56 -7.61 -4.47
C THR A 22 5.75 -6.71 -4.79
N ASP A 23 6.89 -7.31 -5.08
CA ASP A 23 8.10 -6.59 -5.47
C ASP A 23 7.85 -5.65 -6.67
N SER A 24 8.20 -4.38 -6.53
CA SER A 24 8.01 -3.36 -7.57
C SER A 24 9.04 -3.45 -8.69
N ARG A 25 10.16 -4.17 -8.48
CA ARG A 25 11.28 -4.27 -9.43
C ARG A 25 10.88 -4.81 -10.81
N PRO A 26 10.12 -5.91 -10.93
CA PRO A 26 9.71 -6.43 -12.23
C PRO A 26 8.90 -5.42 -13.04
N VAL A 27 8.08 -4.58 -12.38
CA VAL A 27 7.28 -3.55 -13.07
C VAL A 27 8.17 -2.44 -13.64
N ILE A 28 9.18 -2.01 -12.87
CA ILE A 28 10.15 -1.00 -13.30
C ILE A 28 10.98 -1.53 -14.47
N GLU A 29 11.51 -2.76 -14.35
CA GLU A 29 12.32 -3.41 -15.40
C GLU A 29 11.54 -3.59 -16.70
N GLN A 30 10.28 -4.06 -16.62
CA GLN A 30 9.42 -4.18 -17.80
C GLN A 30 9.09 -2.80 -18.41
N GLY A 31 8.80 -1.80 -17.58
CA GLY A 31 8.56 -0.44 -18.03
C GLY A 31 9.73 0.15 -18.80
N GLN A 32 10.96 -0.14 -18.36
CA GLN A 32 12.19 0.25 -19.05
C GLN A 32 12.37 -0.51 -20.36
N ALA A 33 12.26 -1.84 -20.34
CA ALA A 33 12.46 -2.68 -21.52
C ALA A 33 11.49 -2.35 -22.67
N GLN A 34 10.26 -1.95 -22.34
CA GLN A 34 9.21 -1.65 -23.32
C GLN A 34 9.15 -0.17 -23.76
N SER A 35 9.99 0.69 -23.19
CA SER A 35 9.93 2.14 -23.44
C SER A 35 11.10 2.65 -24.26
N LYS A 36 10.80 3.41 -25.32
CA LYS A 36 11.83 4.16 -26.07
C LYS A 36 12.59 5.16 -25.21
N ARG A 37 11.91 5.76 -24.23
CA ARG A 37 12.46 6.63 -23.20
C ARG A 37 11.69 6.39 -21.91
N TYR A 38 12.40 6.17 -20.83
CA TYR A 38 11.83 5.87 -19.52
C TYR A 38 12.17 7.01 -18.55
N ILE A 39 11.14 7.67 -18.02
CA ILE A 39 11.28 8.73 -17.01
C ILE A 39 10.47 8.27 -15.80
N ALA A 40 11.17 7.97 -14.70
CA ALA A 40 10.54 7.53 -13.46
C ALA A 40 11.28 8.10 -12.25
N PHE A 41 10.54 8.74 -11.36
CA PHE A 41 10.98 9.27 -10.08
C PHE A 41 9.74 9.48 -9.19
N ASP A 42 9.93 9.83 -7.91
CA ASP A 42 8.82 9.99 -6.98
C ASP A 42 8.11 11.33 -7.20
N MET A 43 7.13 11.33 -8.11
CA MET A 43 6.35 12.52 -8.45
C MET A 43 5.30 12.84 -7.38
N GLU A 44 4.93 11.87 -6.55
CA GLU A 44 4.02 12.09 -5.41
C GLU A 44 4.76 12.88 -4.33
N GLN A 45 5.98 12.47 -3.99
CA GLN A 45 6.80 13.19 -3.02
C GLN A 45 7.05 14.64 -3.44
N ILE A 46 7.36 14.88 -4.72
CA ILE A 46 7.51 16.25 -5.27
C ILE A 46 6.23 17.06 -5.08
N ALA A 47 5.06 16.45 -5.30
CA ALA A 47 3.78 17.12 -5.13
C ALA A 47 3.53 17.44 -3.65
N VAL A 48 3.75 16.48 -2.75
CA VAL A 48 3.62 16.64 -1.29
C VAL A 48 4.53 17.77 -0.78
N ASP A 49 5.81 17.75 -1.15
CA ASP A 49 6.81 18.74 -0.73
C ASP A 49 6.45 20.15 -1.22
N SER A 50 5.81 20.23 -2.40
CA SER A 50 5.37 21.49 -2.98
C SER A 50 3.99 21.94 -2.50
N GLY A 51 3.28 21.11 -1.71
CA GLY A 51 1.90 21.35 -1.29
C GLY A 51 0.89 21.31 -2.44
N SER A 52 1.14 20.48 -3.45
CA SER A 52 0.35 20.35 -4.67
C SER A 52 -0.16 18.92 -4.88
N VAL A 53 -0.76 18.67 -6.03
CA VAL A 53 -1.27 17.37 -6.47
C VAL A 53 -0.32 16.72 -7.47
N ILE A 54 -0.30 15.39 -7.52
CA ILE A 54 0.57 14.61 -8.44
C ILE A 54 0.39 14.97 -9.91
N SER A 55 -0.78 15.47 -10.31
CA SER A 55 -1.01 15.91 -11.70
C SER A 55 -0.10 17.07 -12.10
N ALA A 56 0.29 17.96 -11.17
CA ALA A 56 1.18 19.07 -11.45
C ALA A 56 2.62 18.60 -11.69
N SER A 57 3.13 17.67 -10.87
CA SER A 57 4.46 17.08 -11.06
C SER A 57 4.51 16.19 -12.31
N LEU A 58 3.46 15.40 -12.60
CA LEU A 58 3.35 14.66 -13.86
C LEU A 58 3.37 15.56 -15.09
N PHE A 59 2.68 16.70 -15.02
CA PHE A 59 2.63 17.67 -16.11
C PHE A 59 4.01 18.34 -16.32
N GLY A 60 4.73 18.62 -15.23
CA GLY A 60 6.13 19.06 -15.27
C GLY A 60 7.04 18.03 -15.93
N ALA A 61 6.93 16.75 -15.55
CA ALA A 61 7.70 15.67 -16.14
C ALA A 61 7.41 15.49 -17.64
N LEU A 62 6.15 15.65 -18.06
CA LEU A 62 5.75 15.65 -19.46
C LEU A 62 6.40 16.78 -20.25
N ALA A 63 6.36 18.01 -19.73
CA ALA A 63 7.00 19.16 -20.35
C ALA A 63 8.53 18.98 -20.43
N GLY A 64 9.17 18.50 -19.36
CA GLY A 64 10.61 18.23 -19.30
C GLY A 64 11.06 17.09 -20.22
N SER A 65 10.16 16.16 -20.55
CA SER A 65 10.46 15.09 -21.51
C SER A 65 10.76 15.60 -22.93
N ALA A 66 10.30 16.82 -23.28
CA ALA A 66 10.38 17.39 -24.63
C ALA A 66 9.78 16.47 -25.72
N ALA A 67 8.85 15.58 -25.36
CA ALA A 67 8.15 14.71 -26.29
C ALA A 67 7.11 15.46 -27.15
N LEU A 68 6.64 16.61 -26.68
CA LEU A 68 5.68 17.46 -27.36
C LEU A 68 6.36 18.73 -27.89
N PRO A 69 5.96 19.23 -29.07
CA PRO A 69 6.57 20.41 -29.70
C PRO A 69 5.97 21.72 -29.15
N PHE A 70 5.84 21.84 -27.83
CA PHE A 70 5.32 23.04 -27.17
C PHE A 70 6.39 23.68 -26.30
N PRO A 71 6.45 25.02 -26.27
CA PRO A 71 7.36 25.72 -25.37
C PRO A 71 6.88 25.57 -23.92
N ARG A 72 7.81 25.65 -22.97
CA ARG A 72 7.54 25.44 -21.52
C ARG A 72 6.45 26.39 -21.02
N GLU A 73 6.47 27.62 -21.52
CA GLU A 73 5.57 28.71 -21.22
C GLU A 73 4.10 28.33 -21.44
N SER A 74 3.79 27.56 -22.50
CA SER A 74 2.43 27.08 -22.79
C SER A 74 1.92 26.09 -21.74
N PHE A 75 2.80 25.29 -21.14
CA PHE A 75 2.43 24.42 -20.02
C PHE A 75 2.14 25.27 -18.77
N GLU A 76 3.01 26.23 -18.46
CA GLU A 76 2.81 27.12 -17.32
C GLU A 76 1.53 27.95 -17.43
N GLU A 77 1.19 28.44 -18.63
CA GLU A 77 -0.09 29.12 -18.90
C GLU A 77 -1.29 28.21 -18.63
N THR A 78 -1.22 26.93 -18.95
CA THR A 78 -2.29 25.97 -18.64
C THR A 78 -2.49 25.83 -17.13
N ILE A 79 -1.40 25.84 -16.35
CA ILE A 79 -1.47 25.83 -14.88
C ILE A 79 -2.03 27.15 -14.36
N ARG A 80 -1.60 28.29 -14.90
CA ARG A 80 -2.11 29.62 -14.51
C ARG A 80 -3.58 29.83 -14.85
N ALA A 81 -4.08 29.18 -15.91
CA ALA A 81 -5.50 29.18 -16.26
C ALA A 81 -6.34 28.35 -15.27
N SER A 82 -5.73 27.50 -14.44
CA SER A 82 -6.40 26.81 -13.34
C SER A 82 -6.74 27.80 -12.23
N SER A 83 -7.96 27.73 -11.70
CA SER A 83 -8.42 28.64 -10.63
C SER A 83 -8.04 28.19 -9.21
N ARG A 84 -7.33 27.06 -9.05
CA ARG A 84 -6.96 26.51 -7.74
C ARG A 84 -5.49 26.11 -7.68
N GLY A 85 -4.83 26.47 -6.58
CA GLY A 85 -3.52 25.94 -6.22
C GLY A 85 -2.42 26.22 -7.25
N VAL A 86 -2.49 27.35 -7.96
CA VAL A 86 -1.56 27.69 -9.06
C VAL A 86 -0.12 27.72 -8.58
N GLU A 87 0.18 28.44 -7.50
CA GLU A 87 1.54 28.58 -6.97
C GLU A 87 2.17 27.24 -6.53
N PRO A 88 1.51 26.41 -5.70
CA PRO A 88 1.99 25.04 -5.42
C PRO A 88 2.17 24.19 -6.69
N SER A 89 1.26 24.31 -7.66
CA SER A 89 1.33 23.55 -8.91
C SER A 89 2.49 23.97 -9.79
N LEU A 90 2.81 25.26 -9.86
CA LEU A 90 3.97 25.77 -10.59
C LEU A 90 5.28 25.31 -9.93
N LYS A 91 5.35 25.26 -8.59
CA LYS A 91 6.50 24.71 -7.87
C LYS A 91 6.71 23.22 -8.17
N ALA A 92 5.66 22.42 -8.04
CA ALA A 92 5.72 20.99 -8.35
C ALA A 92 6.09 20.74 -9.82
N PHE A 93 5.54 21.56 -10.73
CA PHE A 93 5.86 21.54 -12.15
C PHE A 93 7.34 21.83 -12.42
N ASP A 94 7.91 22.88 -11.80
CA ASP A 94 9.28 23.30 -12.03
C ASP A 94 10.31 22.25 -11.57
N VAL A 95 10.08 21.68 -10.38
CA VAL A 95 10.90 20.59 -9.84
C VAL A 95 10.84 19.39 -10.78
N ALA A 96 9.64 18.92 -11.13
CA ALA A 96 9.48 17.75 -11.98
C ALA A 96 9.97 17.98 -13.43
N PHE A 97 9.85 19.18 -13.96
CA PHE A 97 10.40 19.57 -15.27
C PHE A 97 11.91 19.44 -15.29
N SER A 98 12.58 20.00 -14.28
CA SER A 98 14.04 19.97 -14.15
C SER A 98 14.53 18.54 -13.96
N THR A 99 13.91 17.77 -13.05
CA THR A 99 14.22 16.35 -12.84
C THR A 99 14.04 15.52 -14.13
N ALA A 100 12.99 15.76 -14.90
CA ALA A 100 12.75 15.04 -16.16
C ALA A 100 13.71 15.44 -17.30
N ARG A 101 14.26 16.67 -17.27
CA ARG A 101 15.31 17.12 -18.20
C ARG A 101 16.67 16.56 -17.83
N GLU A 102 16.97 16.52 -16.53
CA GLU A 102 18.22 15.98 -15.97
C GLU A 102 18.26 14.45 -15.99
N ALA A 103 17.10 13.80 -16.05
CA ALA A 103 16.95 12.36 -16.29
C ALA A 103 17.44 11.96 -17.70
N GLN A 104 18.76 12.02 -17.88
CA GLN A 104 19.52 11.11 -18.73
C GLN A 104 19.56 9.73 -18.04
N PRO A 105 19.71 8.62 -18.79
CA PRO A 105 19.64 7.28 -18.22
C PRO A 105 20.81 7.04 -17.27
N ARG A 106 20.61 7.34 -15.99
CA ARG A 106 21.53 6.96 -14.92
C ARG A 106 20.69 6.33 -13.82
N PHE A 107 20.93 5.03 -13.67
CA PHE A 107 20.34 4.18 -12.67
C PHE A 107 21.11 4.41 -11.38
N GLU A 108 20.43 4.87 -10.35
CA GLU A 108 20.85 4.52 -9.00
C GLU A 108 20.03 3.31 -8.58
N ASP A 109 20.73 2.22 -8.30
CA ASP A 109 20.19 1.03 -7.65
C ASP A 109 19.69 1.43 -6.27
N THR A 110 18.44 1.83 -6.15
CA THR A 110 17.77 1.87 -4.85
C THR A 110 17.40 0.43 -4.48
N THR A 111 18.42 -0.34 -4.10
CA THR A 111 18.25 -1.59 -3.34
C THR A 111 17.85 -1.24 -1.93
N GLU A 112 16.61 -0.82 -1.73
CA GLU A 112 16.03 -0.83 -0.39
C GLU A 112 14.92 -1.86 -0.37
N LYS A 113 15.33 -3.11 -0.06
CA LYS A 113 14.42 -4.06 0.55
C LYS A 113 13.99 -3.43 1.86
N THR A 114 12.85 -2.77 1.84
CA THR A 114 12.18 -2.31 3.05
C THR A 114 12.14 -3.51 4.00
N PRO A 115 12.75 -3.43 5.19
CA PRO A 115 12.67 -4.49 6.18
C PRO A 115 11.20 -4.80 6.42
N VAL A 116 10.86 -6.07 6.62
CA VAL A 116 9.52 -6.44 7.09
C VAL A 116 9.28 -5.61 8.35
N PRO A 117 8.35 -4.65 8.35
CA PRO A 117 8.20 -3.76 9.49
C PRO A 117 7.81 -4.63 10.68
N GLN A 118 8.67 -4.67 11.70
CA GLN A 118 8.30 -5.25 12.98
C GLN A 118 7.15 -4.39 13.50
N TYR A 119 5.98 -4.99 13.63
CA TYR A 119 4.80 -4.27 14.09
C TYR A 119 5.01 -3.86 15.55
N THR A 120 5.30 -2.59 15.76
CA THR A 120 5.44 -2.00 17.09
C THR A 120 4.24 -1.10 17.35
N VAL A 121 3.38 -1.48 18.30
CA VAL A 121 2.35 -0.58 18.81
C VAL A 121 3.04 0.54 19.58
N ARG A 122 2.93 1.78 19.09
CA ARG A 122 3.39 2.98 19.79
C ARG A 122 2.19 3.62 20.48
N GLY A 123 2.28 3.87 21.78
CA GLY A 123 1.16 4.46 22.53
C GLY A 123 1.31 4.31 24.05
N PRO A 124 0.27 4.64 24.84
CA PRO A 124 0.27 4.49 26.30
C PRO A 124 0.61 3.07 26.74
N GLU A 125 1.38 2.92 27.84
CA GLU A 125 1.87 1.61 28.32
C GLU A 125 0.76 0.57 28.50
N LEU A 126 -0.43 1.01 28.94
CA LEU A 126 -1.60 0.14 29.10
C LEU A 126 -2.03 -0.51 27.77
N LYS A 127 -2.06 0.27 26.67
CA LYS A 127 -2.43 -0.26 25.34
C LYS A 127 -1.35 -1.19 24.79
N GLN A 128 -0.07 -0.92 25.09
CA GLN A 128 1.02 -1.83 24.70
C GLN A 128 0.95 -3.17 25.44
N ARG A 129 0.62 -3.16 26.74
CA ARG A 129 0.43 -4.41 27.51
C ARG A 129 -0.79 -5.19 27.02
N ASN A 130 -1.91 -4.51 26.76
CA ASN A 130 -3.11 -5.14 26.21
C ASN A 130 -2.80 -5.78 24.86
N TRP A 131 -2.08 -5.06 23.98
CA TRP A 131 -1.63 -5.60 22.70
C TRP A 131 -0.76 -6.87 22.86
N GLN A 132 0.20 -6.86 23.77
CA GLN A 132 1.04 -8.04 24.04
C GLN A 132 0.23 -9.24 24.52
N GLN A 133 -0.78 -9.02 25.37
CA GLN A 133 -1.68 -10.08 25.84
C GLN A 133 -2.53 -10.65 24.70
N LEU A 134 -3.03 -9.80 23.81
CA LEU A 134 -3.79 -10.24 22.64
C LEU A 134 -2.91 -11.04 21.67
N MET A 135 -1.67 -10.60 21.42
CA MET A 135 -0.74 -11.33 20.54
C MET A 135 -0.31 -12.68 21.11
N ALA A 136 -0.31 -12.85 22.43
CA ALA A 136 -0.05 -14.14 23.07
C ALA A 136 -1.17 -15.18 22.84
N ARG A 137 -2.36 -14.76 22.40
CA ARG A 137 -3.47 -15.66 22.04
C ARG A 137 -3.30 -16.27 20.65
N CYS A 138 -2.67 -15.57 19.71
CA CYS A 138 -2.51 -16.05 18.33
C CYS A 138 -1.80 -17.42 18.22
N PRO A 139 -0.72 -17.71 18.98
CA PRO A 139 -0.09 -19.04 18.98
C PRO A 139 -0.94 -20.16 19.59
N GLN A 140 -2.01 -19.85 20.33
CA GLN A 140 -2.91 -20.85 20.93
C GLN A 140 -3.96 -21.36 19.93
N LEU A 141 -4.11 -20.68 18.79
CA LEU A 141 -5.03 -21.08 17.72
C LEU A 141 -4.45 -22.26 16.92
N PRO A 142 -5.27 -23.04 16.20
CA PRO A 142 -4.78 -24.10 15.32
C PRO A 142 -3.77 -23.59 14.29
N PRO A 143 -2.69 -24.33 13.97
CA PRO A 143 -1.58 -23.85 13.13
C PRO A 143 -2.01 -23.26 11.78
N VAL A 144 -3.07 -23.79 11.18
CA VAL A 144 -3.62 -23.35 9.88
C VAL A 144 -4.15 -21.90 9.92
N VAL A 145 -4.64 -21.43 11.07
CA VAL A 145 -5.23 -20.09 11.22
C VAL A 145 -4.29 -19.08 11.88
N GLN A 146 -3.18 -19.49 12.50
CA GLN A 146 -2.28 -18.60 13.26
C GLN A 146 -1.74 -17.44 12.42
N THR A 147 -1.22 -17.73 11.22
CA THR A 147 -0.66 -16.70 10.33
C THR A 147 -1.71 -15.68 9.91
N MET A 148 -2.94 -16.15 9.65
CA MET A 148 -4.07 -15.31 9.25
C MET A 148 -4.55 -14.44 10.41
N ALA A 149 -4.71 -15.03 11.59
CA ALA A 149 -5.16 -14.34 12.79
C ALA A 149 -4.21 -13.20 13.17
N LEU A 150 -2.90 -13.47 13.15
CA LEU A 150 -1.88 -12.47 13.47
C LEU A 150 -1.91 -11.30 12.46
N ALA A 151 -2.01 -11.59 11.17
CA ALA A 151 -2.16 -10.56 10.14
C ALA A 151 -3.44 -9.71 10.32
N GLY A 152 -4.57 -10.36 10.64
CA GLY A 152 -5.85 -9.69 10.92
C GLY A 152 -5.74 -8.75 12.12
N CYS A 153 -5.13 -9.18 13.21
CA CYS A 153 -4.93 -8.35 14.39
C CYS A 153 -4.12 -7.09 14.10
N HIS A 154 -3.01 -7.20 13.34
CA HIS A 154 -2.22 -6.04 12.93
C HIS A 154 -3.06 -5.06 12.09
N LYS A 155 -3.79 -5.60 11.10
CA LYS A 155 -4.57 -4.79 10.18
C LYS A 155 -5.71 -4.03 10.88
N ILE A 156 -6.37 -4.69 11.83
CA ILE A 156 -7.46 -4.11 12.60
C ILE A 156 -6.94 -3.04 13.55
N ALA A 157 -5.83 -3.29 14.25
CA ALA A 157 -5.23 -2.30 15.14
C ALA A 157 -4.83 -1.02 14.38
N ASP A 158 -4.36 -1.16 13.13
CA ASP A 158 -4.00 -0.01 12.29
C ASP A 158 -5.21 0.77 11.76
N PHE A 159 -6.33 0.08 11.53
CA PHE A 159 -7.52 0.68 10.93
C PHE A 159 -8.51 1.22 11.98
N GLN A 160 -8.61 0.55 13.12
CA GLN A 160 -9.54 0.82 14.22
C GLN A 160 -8.74 1.09 15.51
N ASP A 161 -8.69 0.11 16.42
CA ASP A 161 -7.97 0.18 17.67
C ASP A 161 -7.73 -1.24 18.26
N VAL A 162 -7.05 -1.28 19.40
CA VAL A 162 -6.72 -2.52 20.13
C VAL A 162 -7.96 -3.17 20.77
N ASP A 163 -9.00 -2.40 21.07
CA ASP A 163 -10.22 -2.95 21.69
C ASP A 163 -10.99 -3.76 20.64
N TYR A 164 -11.05 -3.29 19.40
CA TYR A 164 -11.64 -4.02 18.27
C TYR A 164 -10.86 -5.29 17.89
N VAL A 165 -9.56 -5.34 18.14
CA VAL A 165 -8.76 -6.59 17.99
C VAL A 165 -9.21 -7.66 18.98
N THR A 166 -9.67 -7.27 20.17
CA THR A 166 -10.18 -8.21 21.18
C THR A 166 -11.44 -8.90 20.65
N GLU A 167 -12.40 -8.14 20.15
CA GLU A 167 -13.65 -8.68 19.57
C GLU A 167 -13.36 -9.58 18.36
N TYR A 168 -12.39 -9.21 17.52
CA TYR A 168 -11.95 -10.05 16.40
C TYR A 168 -11.42 -11.41 16.88
N LEU A 169 -10.53 -11.42 17.87
CA LEU A 169 -9.98 -12.67 18.41
C LEU A 169 -11.04 -13.52 19.10
N GLU A 170 -11.96 -12.92 19.85
CA GLU A 170 -13.07 -13.65 20.48
C GLU A 170 -13.98 -14.33 19.44
N ARG A 171 -14.32 -13.63 18.36
CA ARG A 171 -15.09 -14.22 17.26
C ARG A 171 -14.33 -15.35 16.57
N LEU A 172 -13.03 -15.17 16.34
CA LEU A 172 -12.20 -16.19 15.69
C LEU A 172 -12.04 -17.43 16.57
N GLU A 173 -11.85 -17.26 17.88
CA GLU A 173 -11.81 -18.35 18.85
C GLU A 173 -13.15 -19.09 18.95
N SER A 174 -14.29 -18.38 18.91
CA SER A 174 -15.62 -19.02 18.86
C SER A 174 -15.77 -19.92 17.64
N VAL A 175 -15.36 -19.43 16.47
CA VAL A 175 -15.45 -20.21 15.21
C VAL A 175 -14.53 -21.43 15.25
N VAL A 176 -13.32 -21.28 15.79
CA VAL A 176 -12.39 -22.40 15.99
C VAL A 176 -12.98 -23.43 16.95
N GLN A 177 -13.61 -22.99 18.04
CA GLN A 177 -14.24 -23.89 19.00
C GLN A 177 -15.41 -24.66 18.35
N ASP A 178 -16.24 -23.98 17.56
CA ASP A 178 -17.33 -24.61 16.82
C ASP A 178 -16.80 -25.62 15.81
N ASP A 179 -15.72 -25.30 15.07
CA ASP A 179 -15.09 -26.21 14.10
C ASP A 179 -14.54 -27.49 14.78
N VAL A 180 -13.91 -27.33 15.95
CA VAL A 180 -13.44 -28.47 16.77
C VAL A 180 -14.60 -29.35 17.21
N VAL A 181 -15.71 -28.76 17.65
CA VAL A 181 -16.92 -29.50 18.09
C VAL A 181 -17.56 -30.29 16.95
N HIS A 182 -17.44 -29.82 15.71
CA HIS A 182 -18.00 -30.47 14.52
C HIS A 182 -17.01 -31.38 13.77
N GLY A 183 -15.88 -31.72 14.39
CA GLY A 183 -14.93 -32.72 13.87
C GLY A 183 -13.88 -32.17 12.90
N GLY A 184 -13.65 -30.86 12.85
CA GLY A 184 -12.59 -30.24 12.03
C GLY A 184 -11.16 -30.69 12.41
N ALA A 185 -10.98 -31.32 13.56
CA ALA A 185 -9.70 -31.86 14.01
C ALA A 185 -9.25 -33.13 13.25
N ASP A 186 -10.18 -33.85 12.59
CA ASP A 186 -9.90 -35.13 11.93
C ASP A 186 -9.50 -34.99 10.44
N GLY A 187 -9.35 -33.77 9.93
CA GLY A 187 -8.74 -33.49 8.63
C GLY A 187 -9.57 -33.88 7.40
N ASP A 188 -10.82 -34.33 7.57
CA ASP A 188 -11.69 -34.82 6.48
C ASP A 188 -12.95 -33.98 6.24
N THR A 189 -13.00 -32.76 6.77
CA THR A 189 -13.99 -31.76 6.33
C THR A 189 -13.45 -30.98 5.14
N ASP A 190 -14.03 -31.29 3.98
CA ASP A 190 -13.88 -30.60 2.70
C ASP A 190 -13.56 -29.09 2.87
N CYS A 191 -12.30 -28.73 2.59
CA CYS A 191 -11.75 -27.37 2.55
C CYS A 191 -12.57 -26.38 1.70
N ARG A 192 -13.62 -26.81 0.98
CA ARG A 192 -14.59 -25.92 0.34
C ARG A 192 -15.56 -25.25 1.30
N SER A 193 -15.99 -25.90 2.40
CA SER A 193 -17.06 -25.36 3.26
C SER A 193 -16.61 -24.13 4.05
N LEU A 194 -15.40 -24.16 4.64
CA LEU A 194 -14.81 -23.00 5.34
C LEU A 194 -14.49 -21.84 4.40
N ARG A 195 -14.16 -22.13 3.12
CA ARG A 195 -13.87 -21.11 2.10
C ARG A 195 -15.13 -20.42 1.56
N GLN A 196 -16.28 -21.11 1.55
CA GLN A 196 -17.54 -20.58 1.02
C GLN A 196 -18.42 -19.89 2.07
N ASN A 197 -18.38 -20.30 3.34
CA ASN A 197 -19.28 -19.73 4.36
C ASN A 197 -18.64 -18.65 5.25
N ILE A 198 -17.31 -18.64 5.43
CA ILE A 198 -16.67 -17.69 6.38
C ILE A 198 -16.10 -16.44 5.69
N LEU A 199 -15.60 -16.55 4.46
CA LEU A 199 -15.08 -15.39 3.73
C LEU A 199 -16.12 -14.29 3.43
N PRO A 200 -17.41 -14.58 3.15
CA PRO A 200 -18.39 -13.51 2.91
C PRO A 200 -18.84 -12.80 4.19
N MET A 201 -18.94 -13.52 5.33
CA MET A 201 -19.45 -12.94 6.58
C MET A 201 -18.45 -11.99 7.26
N LEU A 202 -17.14 -12.24 7.14
CA LEU A 202 -16.12 -11.32 7.65
C LEU A 202 -15.89 -10.12 6.71
N TRP A 203 -16.29 -10.20 5.44
CA TRP A 203 -16.12 -9.13 4.46
C TRP A 203 -17.26 -8.11 4.46
N PHE A 204 -18.49 -8.54 4.80
CA PHE A 204 -19.66 -7.64 4.82
C PHE A 204 -19.74 -6.70 6.04
N MET A 205 -18.93 -6.94 7.09
CA MET A 205 -19.02 -6.18 8.34
C MET A 205 -17.98 -5.06 8.46
N THR A 206 -17.23 -4.77 7.39
CA THR A 206 -16.19 -3.71 7.34
C THR A 206 -16.37 -2.75 6.16
N MET A 207 -17.60 -2.59 5.66
CA MET A 207 -18.06 -1.40 4.95
C MET A 207 -18.92 -0.57 5.90
#